data_AF-A0A846BXH9-F1
#
_entry.id   AF-A0A846BXH9-F1
#
_cell.length_a   1.000
_cell.length_b   1.000
_cell.length_c   1.000
_cell.angle_alpha   90.00
_cell.angle_beta   90.00
_cell.angle_gamma   90.00
#
_symmetry.space_group_name_H-M   'P 1'
#
loop_
_entity.id
_entity.type
_entity.pdbx_description
1 polymer ?
#
loop_
_entity_poly.entity_id
_entity_poly.type
_entity_poly.pdbx_seq_one_letter_code
_entity_poly.pdbx_strand_id
1 'polypeptide(L)'
;MFSLDKLINTYPKQLCLELSPQAQAQAWQQVHNYSNDVARWRAYVNYLCLHSFVDWLQEEPDFQEEKLSIWPNNQANLGIWEMVNGCA
;
A
#
# COMPACT_ATOMS: atom_id res chain seq x y z
N MET A 1 5.34 -17.74 -12.18
CA MET A 1 5.20 -17.07 -10.86
C MET A 1 6.61 -16.83 -10.34
N PHE A 2 6.98 -15.59 -10.00
CA PHE A 2 8.29 -15.30 -9.39
C PHE A 2 8.19 -15.58 -7.89
N SER A 3 9.17 -16.27 -7.30
CA SER A 3 9.24 -16.41 -5.83
C SER A 3 9.81 -15.15 -5.22
N LEU A 4 9.39 -14.83 -3.99
CA LEU A 4 9.88 -13.68 -3.25
C LEU A 4 11.41 -13.72 -3.08
N ASP A 5 11.96 -14.88 -2.74
CA ASP A 5 13.41 -15.08 -2.62
C ASP A 5 14.16 -14.72 -3.90
N LYS A 6 13.60 -15.06 -5.07
CA LYS A 6 14.22 -14.72 -6.35
C LYS A 6 14.25 -13.20 -6.57
N LEU A 7 13.19 -12.50 -6.18
CA LEU A 7 13.12 -11.04 -6.30
C LEU A 7 14.10 -10.36 -5.34
N ILE A 8 14.17 -10.78 -4.08
CA ILE A 8 15.12 -10.27 -3.09
C ILE A 8 16.56 -10.45 -3.58
N ASN A 9 16.90 -11.63 -4.11
CA ASN A 9 18.23 -11.91 -4.65
C ASN A 9 18.55 -11.09 -5.92
N THR A 10 17.54 -10.80 -6.75
CA THR A 10 17.73 -10.03 -7.99
C THR A 10 17.84 -8.52 -7.71
N TYR A 11 17.13 -8.04 -6.71
CA TYR A 11 17.04 -6.62 -6.34
C TYR A 11 17.46 -6.40 -4.88
N PRO A 12 18.73 -6.66 -4.51
CA PRO A 12 19.16 -6.67 -3.12
C PRO A 12 19.16 -5.29 -2.45
N LYS A 13 18.97 -4.21 -3.22
CA LYS A 13 18.85 -2.83 -2.72
C LYS A 13 17.40 -2.35 -2.61
N GLN A 14 16.43 -3.21 -2.92
CA GLN A 14 15.01 -2.87 -2.89
C GLN A 14 14.30 -3.68 -1.81
N LEU A 15 13.33 -3.04 -1.15
CA LEU A 15 12.41 -3.73 -0.27
C LEU A 15 11.40 -4.50 -1.13
N CYS A 16 11.30 -5.81 -0.92
CA CYS A 16 10.33 -6.66 -1.58
C CYS A 16 9.33 -7.16 -0.54
N LEU A 17 8.08 -6.70 -0.63
CA LEU A 17 7.00 -7.11 0.27
C LEU A 17 5.99 -7.99 -0.47
N GLU A 18 5.49 -9.01 0.22
CA GLU A 18 4.40 -9.84 -0.30
C GLU A 18 3.05 -9.17 -0.02
N LEU A 19 2.20 -9.08 -1.05
CA LEU A 19 0.86 -8.52 -0.94
C LEU A 19 -0.14 -9.64 -0.67
N SER A 20 -0.61 -9.74 0.59
CA SER A 20 -1.52 -10.81 0.98
C SER A 20 -2.88 -10.72 0.24
N PRO A 21 -3.55 -11.86 -0.03
CA PRO A 21 -4.90 -11.83 -0.61
C PRO A 21 -5.91 -11.07 0.23
N GLN A 22 -5.73 -11.06 1.56
CA GLN A 22 -6.56 -10.30 2.49
C GLN A 22 -6.38 -8.78 2.28
N ALA A 23 -5.14 -8.31 2.17
CA ALA A 23 -4.86 -6.90 1.89
C ALA A 23 -5.46 -6.48 0.52
N GLN A 24 -5.34 -7.34 -0.50
CA GLN A 24 -5.96 -7.12 -1.81
C GLN A 24 -7.48 -6.98 -1.72
N ALA A 25 -8.16 -7.85 -0.98
CA ALA A 25 -9.60 -7.77 -0.80
C ALA A 25 -10.01 -6.49 -0.05
N GLN A 26 -9.29 -6.13 1.02
CA GLN A 26 -9.54 -4.91 1.77
C GLN A 26 -9.35 -3.66 0.92
N ALA A 27 -8.25 -3.57 0.18
CA ALA A 27 -7.96 -2.45 -0.72
C ALA A 27 -9.06 -2.27 -1.77
N TRP A 28 -9.55 -3.36 -2.35
CA TRP A 28 -10.60 -3.30 -3.36
C TRP A 28 -11.92 -2.72 -2.82
N GLN A 29 -12.25 -3.04 -1.56
CA GLN A 29 -13.44 -2.47 -0.90
C GLN A 29 -13.32 -0.95 -0.69
N GLN A 30 -12.12 -0.43 -0.43
CA GLN A 30 -11.90 0.99 -0.15
C GLN A 30 -11.99 1.89 -1.39
N VAL A 31 -11.82 1.33 -2.59
CA VAL A 31 -11.72 2.13 -3.83
C VAL A 31 -13.00 2.15 -4.66
N HIS A 32 -14.11 1.64 -4.14
CA HIS A 32 -15.33 1.48 -4.92
C HIS A 32 -15.92 2.82 -5.43
N ASN A 33 -15.69 3.92 -4.71
CA ASN A 33 -16.34 5.21 -4.97
C ASN A 33 -15.52 6.18 -5.85
N TYR A 34 -14.45 5.70 -6.52
CA TYR A 34 -13.65 6.55 -7.41
C TYR A 34 -14.35 6.84 -8.74
N SER A 35 -14.08 8.02 -9.30
CA SER A 35 -14.84 8.60 -10.40
C SER A 35 -14.82 7.80 -11.70
N ASN A 36 -13.76 7.02 -11.92
CA ASN A 36 -13.56 6.22 -13.13
C ASN A 36 -12.63 5.02 -12.85
N ASP A 37 -12.59 4.07 -13.79
CA ASP A 37 -11.83 2.82 -13.60
C ASP A 37 -10.32 3.04 -13.49
N VAL A 38 -9.79 4.05 -14.17
CA VAL A 38 -8.36 4.39 -14.08
C VAL A 38 -8.03 4.93 -12.69
N ALA A 39 -8.85 5.82 -12.16
CA ALA A 39 -8.72 6.34 -10.80
C ALA A 39 -8.88 5.24 -9.75
N ARG A 40 -9.87 4.37 -9.90
CA ARG A 40 -10.10 3.19 -9.05
C ARG A 40 -8.87 2.27 -9.00
N TRP A 41 -8.29 1.96 -10.15
CA TRP A 41 -7.10 1.12 -10.24
C TRP A 41 -5.88 1.76 -9.58
N ARG A 42 -5.63 3.06 -9.82
CA ARG A 42 -4.53 3.79 -9.17
C ARG A 42 -4.68 3.79 -7.66
N ALA A 43 -5.88 4.10 -7.18
CA ALA A 43 -6.19 4.08 -5.77
C ALA A 43 -5.97 2.70 -5.15
N TYR A 44 -6.34 1.64 -5.86
CA TYR A 44 -6.15 0.27 -5.40
C TYR A 44 -4.68 -0.06 -5.18
N VAL A 45 -3.83 0.26 -6.16
CA VAL A 45 -2.39 0.04 -6.08
C VAL A 45 -1.78 0.89 -4.96
N ASN A 46 -2.13 2.18 -4.87
CA ASN A 46 -1.61 3.07 -3.84
C ASN A 46 -2.02 2.61 -2.43
N TYR A 47 -3.28 2.20 -2.24
CA TYR A 47 -3.77 1.68 -0.97
C TYR A 47 -2.97 0.45 -0.54
N LEU A 48 -2.77 -0.50 -1.47
CA LEU A 48 -2.00 -1.72 -1.19
C LEU A 48 -0.57 -1.41 -0.80
N CYS A 49 0.13 -0.60 -1.60
CA CYS A 49 1.52 -0.26 -1.32
C CYS A 49 1.66 0.46 0.03
N LEU A 50 0.81 1.44 0.31
CA LEU A 50 0.87 2.22 1.55
C LEU A 50 0.62 1.36 2.77
N HIS A 51 -0.47 0.59 2.79
CA HIS A 51 -0.81 -0.22 3.95
C HIS A 51 0.17 -1.38 4.15
N SER A 52 0.58 -2.07 3.09
CA SER A 52 1.60 -3.13 3.23
C SER A 52 2.95 -2.59 3.70
N PHE A 53 3.33 -1.37 3.28
CA PHE A 53 4.55 -0.73 3.76
C PHE A 53 4.43 -0.31 5.23
N VAL A 54 3.31 0.28 5.64
CA VAL A 54 3.09 0.69 7.04
C VAL A 54 3.03 -0.52 7.97
N ASP A 55 2.35 -1.59 7.57
CA ASP A 55 2.29 -2.84 8.34
C ASP A 55 3.70 -3.43 8.52
N TRP A 56 4.48 -3.51 7.44
CA TRP A 56 5.88 -3.94 7.51
C TRP A 56 6.72 -3.03 8.42
N LEU A 57 6.57 -1.71 8.29
CA LEU A 57 7.34 -0.74 9.08
C LEU A 57 7.00 -0.83 10.58
N GLN A 58 5.74 -1.12 10.92
CA GLN A 58 5.30 -1.29 12.31
C GLN A 58 5.88 -2.55 12.97
N GLU A 59 6.25 -3.57 12.17
CA GLU A 59 6.89 -4.79 12.66
C GLU A 59 8.39 -4.60 12.95
N GLU A 60 9.02 -3.56 12.39
CA GLU A 60 10.45 -3.26 12.60
C GLU A 60 10.72 -2.82 14.06
N PRO A 61 11.76 -3.34 14.73
CA PRO A 61 12.01 -3.11 16.15
C PRO A 61 12.06 -1.63 16.56
N ASP A 62 12.56 -0.78 15.67
CA ASP A 62 12.71 0.66 15.91
C ASP A 62 11.35 1.40 16.00
N PHE A 63 10.28 0.81 15.45
CA PHE A 63 8.96 1.43 15.36
C PHE A 63 7.87 0.67 16.12
N GLN A 64 8.17 -0.50 16.69
CA GLN A 64 7.18 -1.35 17.37
C GLN A 64 6.42 -0.65 18.50
N GLU A 65 7.07 0.27 19.22
CA GLU A 65 6.44 1.02 20.33
C GLU A 65 5.73 2.30 19.86
N GLU A 66 5.96 2.73 18.62
CA GLU A 66 5.35 3.94 18.06
C GLU A 66 4.07 3.60 17.30
N LYS A 67 3.02 4.40 17.51
CA LYS A 67 1.82 4.30 16.68
C LYS A 67 2.04 5.08 15.39
N LEU A 68 2.36 4.38 14.30
CA LEU A 68 2.46 5.00 12.98
C LEU A 68 1.12 5.58 12.56
N SER A 69 1.15 6.80 12.01
CA SER A 69 -0.04 7.49 11.51
C SER A 69 0.15 7.80 10.03
N ILE A 70 -0.89 7.52 9.25
CA ILE A 70 -0.91 7.76 7.81
C ILE A 70 -1.42 9.16 7.56
N TRP A 71 -0.66 9.95 6.80
CA TRP A 71 -1.09 11.25 6.32
C TRP A 71 -1.56 11.13 4.86
N PRO A 72 -2.61 11.87 4.45
CA PRO A 72 -3.53 12.65 5.26
C PRO A 72 -4.44 11.76 6.14
N ASN A 73 -4.53 12.10 7.43
CA ASN A 73 -5.27 11.32 8.41
C ASN A 73 -6.77 11.61 8.30
N ASN A 74 -7.49 10.96 7.37
CA ASN A 74 -8.96 10.84 7.30
C ASN A 74 -9.43 9.98 6.11
N GLN A 75 -10.55 9.26 6.27
CA GLN A 75 -11.29 8.55 5.20
C GLN A 75 -11.74 9.49 4.04
N ALA A 76 -11.76 10.81 4.27
CA ALA A 76 -12.22 11.80 3.31
C ALA A 76 -11.13 12.32 2.34
N ASN A 77 -9.86 11.92 2.46
CA ASN A 77 -8.76 12.43 1.61
C ASN A 77 -8.00 11.36 0.83
N LEU A 78 -8.67 10.27 0.47
CA LEU A 78 -8.23 9.34 -0.57
C LEU A 78 -8.43 9.91 -1.99
N GLY A 79 -9.18 11.02 -2.14
CA GLY A 79 -9.43 11.67 -3.42
C GLY A 79 -8.18 12.16 -4.15
N ILE A 80 -7.03 12.30 -3.48
CA ILE A 80 -5.77 12.63 -4.17
C ILE A 80 -5.40 11.56 -5.22
N TRP A 81 -5.71 10.29 -4.95
CA TRP A 81 -5.45 9.18 -5.86
C TRP A 81 -6.37 9.12 -7.08
N GLU A 82 -7.37 10.01 -7.17
CA GLU A 82 -8.06 10.30 -8.44
C GLU A 82 -7.07 10.80 -9.50
N MET A 83 -6.09 11.60 -9.05
CA MET A 83 -5.19 12.33 -9.92
C MET A 83 -3.77 11.77 -9.92
N VAL A 84 -3.29 11.24 -8.78
CA VAL A 84 -1.87 10.85 -8.61
C VAL A 84 -1.66 9.35 -8.48
N ASN A 85 -0.51 8.88 -8.98
CA ASN A 85 0.03 7.55 -8.72
C ASN A 85 1.17 7.71 -7.70
N GLY A 86 1.00 7.18 -6.50
CA GLY A 86 1.83 7.45 -5.33
C GLY A 86 1.39 8.68 -4.53
N CYS A 87 1.20 8.49 -3.22
CA CYS A 87 1.16 9.56 -2.22
C CYS A 87 1.56 8.95 -0.88
N ALA A 88 2.36 9.68 -0.11
CA ALA A 88 2.66 9.42 1.30
C ALA A 88 2.32 10.67 2.12
#